data_AF-M4EP73-F1
#
_entry.id   AF-M4EP73-F1
#
_cell.length_a   1.000
_cell.length_b   1.000
_cell.length_c   1.000
_cell.angle_alpha   90.00
_cell.angle_beta   90.00
_cell.angle_gamma   90.00
#
_symmetry.space_group_name_H-M   'P 1'
#
loop_
_entity.id
_entity.type
_entity.pdbx_description
1 polymer ?
#
loop_
_entity_poly.entity_id
_entity_poly.type
_entity_poly.pdbx_seq_one_letter_code
_entity_poly.pdbx_strand_id
1 'polypeptide(L)'
;MSSNDSESEGEEDSEKVITVKRDATKRVLVNKAPPVLTIHLKRFSQDLRGRLSKLNGHVSFKEVIDLRQYMDSRCSGEDSPVYRLAGLVEHSGTMRGGHYVAYVRGGGKKGKESVWYNISDAHVRQVSLDKVMHSEAYILFYERIFTQD
;
A
#
# COMPACT_ATOMS: atom_id res chain seq x y z
N MET A 1 35.81 57.88 47.65
CA MET A 1 34.38 58.17 47.43
C MET A 1 34.30 58.57 45.96
N SER A 2 33.83 57.77 45.01
CA SER A 2 32.81 56.72 44.96
C SER A 2 33.18 55.79 43.79
N SER A 3 33.25 54.47 43.95
CA SER A 3 32.16 53.48 43.79
C SER A 3 31.48 53.46 42.41
N ASN A 4 31.37 52.23 41.89
CA ASN A 4 30.55 51.71 40.77
C ASN A 4 31.22 51.71 39.38
N ASP A 5 31.13 50.65 38.58
CA ASP A 5 30.60 49.29 38.77
C ASP A 5 31.35 48.39 37.78
N SER A 6 31.86 47.26 38.26
CA SER A 6 32.41 46.20 37.42
C SER A 6 31.25 45.38 36.87
N GLU A 7 30.85 45.65 35.63
CA GLU A 7 29.95 44.77 34.88
C GLU A 7 30.73 43.51 34.47
N SER A 8 30.54 42.44 35.25
CA SER A 8 30.89 41.09 34.82
C SER A 8 29.86 40.63 33.81
N GLU A 9 30.12 40.85 32.53
CA GLU A 9 29.43 40.12 31.47
C GLU A 9 29.90 38.67 31.54
N GLY A 10 29.12 37.82 32.20
CA GLY A 10 29.26 36.39 32.09
C GLY A 10 28.97 36.01 30.64
N GLU A 11 30.03 35.67 29.90
CA GLU A 11 29.90 34.92 28.66
C GLU A 11 29.23 33.59 29.00
N GLU A 12 27.90 33.53 28.82
CA GLU A 12 27.21 32.26 28.65
C GLU A 12 27.80 31.64 27.38
N ASP A 13 28.78 30.76 27.58
CA ASP A 13 29.30 29.83 26.59
C ASP A 13 28.16 28.90 26.18
N SER A 14 27.29 29.42 25.33
CA SER A 14 26.28 28.64 24.63
C SER A 14 27.04 27.76 23.66
N GLU A 15 27.43 26.58 24.15
CA GLU A 15 28.05 25.52 23.37
C GLU A 15 27.29 25.43 22.04
N LYS A 16 27.92 25.90 20.96
CA LYS A 16 27.32 25.87 19.62
C LYS A 16 27.18 24.40 19.25
N VAL A 17 25.98 23.85 19.42
CA VAL A 17 25.66 22.49 19.00
C VAL A 17 25.80 22.41 17.47
N ILE A 18 26.94 21.88 17.02
CA ILE A 18 27.23 21.71 15.59
C ILE A 18 26.33 20.58 15.07
N THR A 19 25.29 20.95 14.34
CA THR A 19 24.44 19.97 13.64
C THR A 19 25.10 19.54 12.33
N VAL A 20 25.65 18.32 12.30
CA VAL A 20 26.24 17.74 11.08
C VAL A 20 25.19 16.91 10.35
N LYS A 21 24.84 17.33 9.13
CA LYS A 21 23.95 16.52 8.26
C LYS A 21 24.71 15.30 7.75
N ARG A 22 24.05 14.15 7.77
CA ARG A 22 24.58 12.86 7.30
C ARG A 22 23.51 12.15 6.47
N ASP A 23 23.95 11.34 5.53
CA ASP A 23 23.06 10.48 4.78
C ASP A 23 22.51 9.38 5.69
N ALA A 24 21.23 9.07 5.52
CA ALA A 24 20.54 8.02 6.26
C ALA A 24 19.77 7.12 5.29
N THR A 25 19.80 5.82 5.56
CA THR A 25 18.97 4.85 4.83
C THR A 25 17.72 4.54 5.64
N LYS A 26 16.55 4.71 5.04
CA LYS A 26 15.25 4.35 5.63
C LYS A 26 14.68 3.14 4.91
N ARG A 27 14.18 2.17 5.68
CA ARG A 27 13.43 1.01 5.18
C ARG A 27 12.06 0.97 5.87
N VAL A 28 11.02 0.63 5.13
CA VAL A 28 9.66 0.47 5.63
C VAL A 28 9.28 -1.01 5.52
N LEU A 29 8.77 -1.59 6.61
CA LEU A 29 8.36 -2.98 6.69
C LEU A 29 7.00 -3.10 7.35
N VAL A 30 6.30 -4.19 7.05
CA VAL A 30 5.03 -4.52 7.67
C VAL A 30 5.30 -5.15 9.04
N ASN A 31 4.84 -4.50 10.10
CA ASN A 31 4.97 -5.00 11.47
C ASN A 31 4.00 -6.17 11.73
N LYS A 32 2.71 -5.99 11.41
CA LYS A 32 1.65 -6.97 11.64
C LYS A 32 0.89 -7.27 10.36
N ALA A 33 0.69 -8.55 10.07
CA ALA A 33 -0.14 -9.02 8.97
C ALA A 33 -1.62 -8.70 9.24
N PRO A 34 -2.29 -7.86 8.42
CA PRO A 34 -3.70 -7.54 8.62
C PRO A 34 -4.61 -8.70 8.18
N PRO A 35 -5.83 -8.88 8.72
CA PRO A 35 -6.77 -9.90 8.22
C PRO A 35 -7.16 -9.68 6.75
N VAL A 36 -7.28 -8.40 6.35
CA VAL A 36 -7.51 -7.98 4.97
C VAL A 36 -6.40 -7.01 4.56
N LEU A 37 -5.67 -7.34 3.51
CA LEU A 37 -4.62 -6.53 2.94
C LEU A 37 -5.16 -5.75 1.72
N THR A 38 -5.13 -4.43 1.80
CA THR A 38 -5.51 -3.53 0.70
C THR A 38 -4.25 -2.97 0.05
N ILE A 39 -4.10 -3.19 -1.25
CA ILE A 39 -2.97 -2.69 -2.05
C ILE A 39 -3.50 -1.67 -3.05
N HIS A 40 -3.10 -0.41 -2.89
CA HIS A 40 -3.42 0.66 -3.84
C HIS A 40 -2.21 0.90 -4.76
N LEU A 41 -2.39 0.68 -6.05
CA LEU A 41 -1.39 0.99 -7.06
C LEU A 41 -1.46 2.47 -7.39
N LYS A 42 -0.39 3.21 -7.08
CA LYS A 42 -0.27 4.65 -7.34
C LYS A 42 -0.13 4.93 -8.84
N ARG A 43 -1.23 4.79 -9.56
CA ARG A 43 -1.31 4.98 -11.02
C ARG A 43 -1.43 6.44 -11.43
N PHE A 44 -1.64 7.34 -10.50
CA PHE A 44 -1.90 8.75 -10.78
C PHE A 44 -0.74 9.60 -10.28
N SER A 45 -0.24 10.48 -11.15
CA SER A 45 0.83 11.42 -10.83
C SER A 45 0.55 12.79 -11.40
N GLN A 46 1.00 13.81 -10.66
CA GLN A 46 1.05 15.19 -11.11
C GLN A 46 2.51 15.63 -11.13
N ASP A 47 2.97 16.17 -12.25
CA ASP A 47 4.31 16.73 -12.34
C ASP A 47 4.39 18.14 -11.74
N LEU A 48 5.60 18.68 -11.61
CA LEU A 48 5.85 20.02 -11.07
C LEU A 48 5.20 21.15 -11.90
N ARG A 49 4.82 20.86 -13.15
CA ARG A 49 4.13 21.80 -14.05
C ARG A 49 2.60 21.65 -13.98
N GLY A 50 2.11 20.82 -13.06
CA GLY A 50 0.69 20.57 -12.86
C GLY A 50 0.07 19.63 -13.89
N ARG A 51 0.86 18.99 -14.77
CA ARG A 51 0.34 18.04 -15.76
C ARG A 51 -0.04 16.74 -15.04
N LEU A 52 -1.25 16.29 -15.32
CA LEU A 52 -1.80 15.05 -14.78
C LEU A 52 -1.52 13.90 -15.74
N SER A 53 -1.06 12.77 -15.21
CA SER A 53 -0.84 11.56 -15.99
C SER A 53 -1.29 10.31 -15.23
N LYS A 54 -1.88 9.38 -15.98
CA LYS A 54 -2.20 8.04 -15.49
C LYS A 54 -1.18 7.05 -16.07
N LEU A 55 -0.57 6.25 -15.20
CA LEU A 55 0.22 5.08 -15.56
C LEU A 55 -0.73 3.95 -15.97
N ASN A 56 -1.01 3.90 -17.27
CA ASN A 56 -1.69 2.79 -17.91
C ASN A 56 -0.71 1.61 -18.05
N GLY A 57 -1.24 0.39 -18.13
CA GLY A 57 -0.45 -0.82 -18.23
C GLY A 57 -0.79 -1.82 -17.12
N HIS A 58 -0.75 -3.08 -17.50
CA HIS A 58 -0.95 -4.19 -16.59
C HIS A 58 0.23 -4.28 -15.60
N VAL A 59 -0.11 -4.40 -14.31
CA VAL A 59 0.84 -4.73 -13.25
C VAL A 59 0.52 -6.17 -12.86
N SER A 60 1.47 -7.07 -13.04
CA SER A 60 1.25 -8.48 -12.70
C SER A 60 1.03 -8.64 -11.20
N PHE A 61 -0.04 -9.33 -10.84
CA PHE A 61 -0.36 -9.77 -9.49
C PHE A 61 -0.68 -11.26 -9.50
N LYS A 62 -0.74 -11.88 -8.32
CA LYS A 62 -0.98 -13.32 -8.16
C LYS A 62 -2.30 -13.55 -7.43
N GLU A 63 -2.99 -14.64 -7.71
CA GLU A 63 -4.18 -15.00 -6.92
C GLU A 63 -3.81 -15.24 -5.45
N VAL A 64 -2.63 -15.79 -5.19
CA VAL A 64 -2.12 -16.04 -3.84
C VAL A 64 -0.76 -15.35 -3.68
N ILE A 65 -0.61 -14.60 -2.59
CA ILE A 65 0.63 -13.90 -2.24
C ILE A 65 1.09 -14.29 -0.83
N ASP A 66 2.40 -14.34 -0.64
CA ASP A 66 3.04 -14.48 0.67
C ASP A 66 3.64 -13.13 1.08
N LEU A 67 3.12 -12.54 2.16
CA LEU A 67 3.57 -11.24 2.65
C LEU A 67 4.89 -11.33 3.44
N ARG A 68 5.36 -12.53 3.81
CA ARG A 68 6.50 -12.76 4.72
C ARG A 68 7.76 -11.97 4.34
N GLN A 69 8.08 -11.89 3.04
CA GLN A 69 9.27 -11.18 2.55
C GLN A 69 9.24 -9.65 2.78
N TYR A 70 8.05 -9.08 3.02
CA TYR A 70 7.84 -7.64 3.24
C TYR A 70 7.62 -7.30 4.72
N MET A 71 7.60 -8.33 5.59
CA MET A 71 7.39 -8.17 7.02
C MET A 71 8.70 -7.95 7.78
N ASP A 72 8.60 -7.34 8.96
CA ASP A 72 9.71 -7.27 9.91
C ASP A 72 9.95 -8.65 10.51
N SER A 73 11.14 -9.21 10.32
CA SER A 73 11.49 -10.55 10.80
C SER A 73 11.39 -10.69 12.32
N ARG A 74 11.54 -9.57 13.05
CA ARG A 74 11.42 -9.50 14.51
C ARG A 74 9.97 -9.61 14.99
N CYS A 75 9.00 -9.45 14.09
CA CYS A 75 7.57 -9.38 14.38
C CYS A 75 6.80 -10.54 13.75
N SER A 76 7.50 -11.62 13.37
CA SER A 76 6.92 -12.84 12.82
C SER A 76 6.07 -13.53 13.89
N GLY A 77 4.76 -13.33 13.88
CA GLY A 77 3.83 -14.18 14.63
C GLY A 77 3.77 -15.59 14.04
N GLU A 78 3.25 -16.56 14.80
CA GLU A 78 3.07 -17.97 14.40
C GLU A 78 2.17 -18.15 13.17
N ASP A 79 1.33 -17.16 12.87
CA ASP A 79 0.35 -17.26 11.79
C ASP A 79 0.97 -17.06 10.40
N SER A 80 0.68 -17.97 9.47
CA SER A 80 1.02 -17.84 8.05
C SER A 80 0.48 -16.53 7.43
N PRO A 81 1.34 -15.62 6.91
CA PRO A 81 0.91 -14.36 6.31
C PRO A 81 0.63 -14.54 4.80
N VAL A 82 -0.07 -15.62 4.47
CA VAL A 82 -0.47 -15.96 3.10
C VAL A 82 -1.87 -15.42 2.86
N TYR A 83 -2.04 -14.78 1.70
CA TYR A 83 -3.29 -14.14 1.32
C TYR A 83 -3.78 -14.61 -0.02
N ARG A 84 -5.10 -14.61 -0.18
CA ARG A 84 -5.80 -14.90 -1.43
C ARG A 84 -6.54 -13.66 -1.92
N LEU A 85 -6.50 -13.42 -3.22
CA LEU A 85 -7.23 -12.33 -3.86
C LEU A 85 -8.73 -12.54 -3.65
N ALA A 86 -9.34 -11.56 -2.98
CA ALA A 86 -10.76 -11.50 -2.70
C ALA A 86 -11.50 -10.62 -3.73
N GLY A 87 -10.82 -9.58 -4.22
CA GLY A 87 -11.36 -8.71 -5.26
C GLY A 87 -10.37 -7.65 -5.70
N LEU A 88 -10.73 -6.92 -6.75
CA LEU A 88 -10.00 -5.75 -7.20
C LEU A 88 -10.95 -4.72 -7.82
N VAL A 89 -10.49 -3.48 -7.85
CA VAL A 89 -11.11 -2.38 -8.57
C VAL A 89 -10.22 -2.04 -9.75
N GLU A 90 -10.80 -1.92 -10.94
CA GLU A 90 -10.16 -1.42 -12.15
C GLU A 90 -10.70 -0.03 -12.47
N HIS A 91 -9.81 0.88 -12.84
CA HIS A 91 -10.18 2.22 -13.29
C HIS A 91 -9.85 2.38 -14.77
N SER A 92 -10.87 2.63 -15.58
CA SER A 92 -10.74 3.01 -16.99
C SER A 92 -10.83 4.52 -17.14
N GLY A 93 -10.18 5.10 -18.16
CA GLY A 93 -10.15 6.55 -18.36
C GLY A 93 -8.94 7.24 -17.72
N THR A 94 -9.07 8.55 -17.46
CA THR A 94 -7.96 9.46 -17.12
C THR A 94 -8.05 9.97 -15.68
N MET A 95 -7.06 10.75 -15.23
CA MET A 95 -7.14 11.43 -13.92
C MET A 95 -8.29 12.43 -13.81
N ARG A 96 -8.82 12.92 -14.92
CA ARG A 96 -9.91 13.93 -14.92
C ARG A 96 -11.29 13.30 -14.87
N GLY A 97 -11.39 11.98 -15.04
CA GLY A 97 -12.64 11.27 -15.15
C GLY A 97 -12.44 9.91 -15.81
N GLY A 98 -13.31 8.99 -15.46
CA GLY A 98 -13.20 7.59 -15.84
C GLY A 98 -14.35 6.78 -15.28
N HIS A 99 -14.22 5.46 -15.38
CA HIS A 99 -15.21 4.52 -14.89
C HIS A 99 -14.55 3.45 -14.03
N TYR A 100 -15.15 3.19 -12.87
CA TYR A 100 -14.68 2.18 -11.93
C TYR A 100 -15.53 0.93 -12.05
N VAL A 101 -14.87 -0.21 -12.20
CA VAL A 101 -15.51 -1.52 -12.19
C VAL A 101 -14.85 -2.39 -11.12
N ALA A 102 -15.63 -3.29 -10.52
CA ALA A 102 -15.13 -4.22 -9.51
C ALA A 102 -15.08 -5.64 -10.06
N TYR A 103 -14.05 -6.38 -9.70
CA TYR A 103 -14.01 -7.83 -9.86
C TYR A 103 -14.02 -8.46 -8.47
N VAL A 104 -14.98 -9.34 -8.20
CA VAL A 104 -15.21 -9.90 -6.87
C VAL A 104 -15.20 -11.42 -6.96
N ARG A 105 -14.51 -12.06 -6.01
CA ARG A 105 -14.54 -13.51 -5.84
C ARG A 105 -15.88 -13.90 -5.20
N GLY A 106 -16.62 -14.77 -5.87
CA GLY A 106 -17.81 -15.41 -5.32
C GLY A 106 -17.46 -16.40 -4.21
N GLY A 107 -18.37 -16.54 -3.25
CA GLY A 107 -18.24 -17.52 -2.17
C GLY A 107 -18.23 -18.95 -2.72
N GLY A 108 -17.08 -19.61 -2.65
CA GLY A 108 -16.93 -21.03 -3.01
C GLY A 108 -16.88 -21.90 -1.76
N LYS A 109 -17.51 -23.08 -1.79
CA LYS A 109 -17.27 -24.12 -0.77
C LYS A 109 -15.81 -24.60 -0.89
N LYS A 110 -15.17 -24.93 0.24
CA LYS A 110 -13.81 -25.51 0.27
C LYS A 110 -13.71 -26.63 -0.79
N GLY A 111 -12.73 -26.52 -1.70
CA GLY A 111 -12.45 -27.54 -2.73
C GLY A 111 -13.09 -27.34 -4.11
N LYS A 112 -13.83 -26.24 -4.36
CA LYS A 112 -14.25 -25.87 -5.73
C LYS A 112 -13.49 -24.64 -6.23
N GLU A 113 -13.29 -24.57 -7.55
CA GLU A 113 -12.84 -23.35 -8.22
C GLU A 113 -13.76 -22.19 -7.86
N SER A 114 -13.17 -21.04 -7.60
CA SER A 114 -13.94 -19.86 -7.21
C SER A 114 -14.52 -19.19 -8.45
N VAL A 115 -15.81 -18.90 -8.37
CA VAL A 115 -16.51 -18.12 -9.39
C VAL A 115 -16.12 -16.66 -9.24
N TRP A 116 -15.90 -15.94 -10.34
CA TRP A 116 -15.58 -14.52 -10.32
C TRP A 116 -16.67 -13.71 -11.03
N TYR A 117 -16.90 -12.50 -10.53
CA TYR A 117 -17.88 -11.57 -11.09
C TYR A 117 -17.22 -10.24 -11.42
N ASN A 118 -17.46 -9.72 -12.62
CA ASN A 118 -17.23 -8.33 -12.97
C ASN A 118 -18.52 -7.53 -12.76
N ILE A 119 -18.41 -6.41 -12.07
CA ILE A 119 -19.52 -5.55 -11.66
C ILE A 119 -19.24 -4.15 -12.20
N SER A 120 -20.11 -3.68 -13.09
CA SER A 120 -20.09 -2.34 -13.69
C SER A 120 -21.46 -1.71 -13.48
N ASP A 121 -21.58 -0.89 -12.44
CA ASP A 121 -22.84 -0.30 -11.98
C ASP A 121 -23.92 -1.37 -11.76
N ALA A 122 -25.04 -1.28 -12.48
CA ALA A 122 -26.15 -2.24 -12.43
C ALA A 122 -25.87 -3.57 -13.15
N HIS A 123 -24.74 -3.69 -13.86
CA HIS A 123 -24.43 -4.87 -14.67
C HIS A 123 -23.46 -5.79 -13.95
N VAL A 124 -23.91 -6.99 -13.61
CA VAL A 124 -23.12 -8.06 -13.00
C VAL A 124 -22.94 -9.19 -14.01
N ARG A 125 -21.70 -9.63 -14.23
CA ARG A 125 -21.37 -10.71 -15.18
C ARG A 125 -20.36 -11.65 -14.56
N GLN A 126 -20.58 -12.96 -14.72
CA GLN A 126 -19.57 -13.95 -14.37
C GLN A 126 -18.38 -13.85 -15.35
N VAL A 127 -17.16 -13.96 -14.84
CA VAL A 127 -15.90 -13.91 -15.62
C VAL A 127 -14.95 -15.02 -15.19
N SER A 128 -13.99 -15.37 -16.04
CA SER A 128 -12.93 -16.32 -15.70
C SER A 128 -11.88 -15.68 -14.80
N LEU A 129 -11.16 -16.50 -14.02
CA LEU A 129 -9.99 -16.04 -13.27
C LEU A 129 -8.95 -15.42 -14.20
N ASP A 130 -8.70 -15.99 -15.37
CA ASP A 130 -7.75 -15.43 -16.35
C ASP A 130 -8.09 -13.98 -16.72
N LYS A 131 -9.38 -13.67 -16.91
CA LYS A 131 -9.81 -12.30 -17.19
C LYS A 131 -9.52 -11.37 -16.01
N VAL A 132 -9.75 -11.83 -14.78
CA VAL A 132 -9.41 -11.08 -13.56
C VAL A 132 -7.91 -10.81 -13.50
N MET A 133 -7.08 -11.85 -13.70
CA MET A 133 -5.62 -11.76 -13.60
C MET A 133 -4.99 -10.85 -14.65
N HIS A 134 -5.66 -10.60 -15.78
CA HIS A 134 -5.19 -9.68 -16.82
C HIS A 134 -5.80 -8.27 -16.75
N SER A 135 -6.58 -7.96 -15.70
CA SER A 135 -7.14 -6.62 -15.50
C SER A 135 -6.08 -5.58 -15.14
N GLU A 136 -6.36 -4.30 -15.42
CA GLU A 136 -5.53 -3.17 -15.01
C GLU A 136 -5.92 -2.72 -13.59
N ALA A 137 -5.65 -3.60 -12.62
CA ALA A 137 -6.01 -3.37 -11.23
C ALA A 137 -5.53 -2.00 -10.71
N TYR A 138 -6.39 -1.27 -10.04
CA TYR A 138 -6.11 -0.01 -9.35
C TYR A 138 -5.99 -0.22 -7.84
N ILE A 139 -6.94 -0.94 -7.25
CA ILE A 139 -6.92 -1.36 -5.85
C ILE A 139 -7.15 -2.87 -5.81
N LEU A 140 -6.31 -3.59 -5.06
CA LEU A 140 -6.47 -5.03 -4.83
C LEU A 140 -6.81 -5.29 -3.36
N PHE A 141 -7.71 -6.25 -3.14
CA PHE A 141 -8.12 -6.71 -1.82
C PHE A 141 -7.75 -8.18 -1.67
N TYR A 142 -7.00 -8.46 -0.61
CA TYR A 142 -6.48 -9.76 -0.29
C TYR A 142 -6.96 -10.17 1.10
N GLU A 143 -7.55 -11.35 1.22
CA GLU A 143 -7.97 -11.92 2.50
C GLU A 143 -6.96 -12.94 2.97
N ARG A 144 -6.65 -12.90 4.28
CA ARG A 144 -5.72 -13.84 4.89
C ARG A 144 -6.29 -15.26 4.85
N ILE A 145 -5.47 -16.23 4.44
CA ILE A 145 -5.83 -17.65 4.50
C ILE A 145 -5.51 -18.16 5.91
N PHE A 146 -6.54 -18.44 6.69
CA PHE A 146 -6.38 -19.14 7.97
C PHE A 146 -6.39 -20.65 7.71
N THR A 147 -5.26 -21.31 7.96
CA THR A 147 -5.24 -22.76 8.17
C THR A 147 -5.96 -23.04 9.49
N GLN A 148 -7.13 -23.67 9.42
CA GLN A 148 -7.71 -24.34 10.59
C GLN A 148 -7.03 -25.70 10.68
N ASP A 149 -6.40 -25.99 11.82
CA ASP A 149 -6.09 -27.35 12.23
C ASP A 149 -7.37 -28.17 12.45
#